data_AF-A0A0P9DGX8-F1
#
_entry.id   AF-A0A0P9DGX8-F1
#
_cell.length_a   1.000
_cell.length_b   1.000
_cell.length_c   1.000
_cell.angle_alpha   90.00
_cell.angle_beta   90.00
_cell.angle_gamma   90.00
#
_symmetry.space_group_name_H-M   'P 1'
#
loop_
_entity.id
_entity.type
_entity.pdbx_description
1 polymer ?
#
loop_
_entity_poly.entity_id
_entity_poly.type
_entity_poly.pdbx_seq_one_letter_code
_entity_poly.pdbx_strand_id
1 'polypeptide(L)'
;IMAELLPLPEHVLFGMLSFGVGHGCYLRALGARRVAAPDIPAAGRAALPLAWLVALVGWLGLVRNPAIGAALNYGALAYALLLASMAGAAAALATTDRRYTGAAVGGGLFLLSDLILAARLFRQAHFTQIGDVVWLTYIAGQALIVDGLNQEAQPV
;
A
#
# COMPACT_ATOMS: atom_id res chain seq x y z
N ILE A 1 -13.10 4.67 21.27
CA ILE A 1 -12.58 4.14 19.98
C ILE A 1 -13.35 2.85 19.69
N MET A 2 -14.24 2.84 18.69
CA MET A 2 -15.31 1.82 18.52
C MET A 2 -14.85 0.45 17.97
N ALA A 3 -13.55 0.14 17.98
CA ALA A 3 -13.00 -1.06 17.34
C ALA A 3 -12.36 -2.07 18.32
N GLU A 4 -12.68 -2.00 19.62
CA GLU A 4 -12.14 -2.93 20.63
C GLU A 4 -13.13 -4.01 21.09
N LEU A 5 -14.33 -4.07 20.51
CA LEU A 5 -15.40 -4.95 21.03
C LEU A 5 -15.30 -6.42 20.64
N LEU A 6 -14.48 -6.81 19.66
CA LEU A 6 -14.33 -8.21 19.23
C LEU A 6 -12.88 -8.56 18.87
N PRO A 7 -12.11 -9.16 19.79
CA PRO A 7 -10.73 -9.59 19.54
C PRO A 7 -10.76 -10.94 18.81
N LEU A 8 -11.02 -10.92 17.50
CA LEU A 8 -10.93 -12.12 16.66
C LEU A 8 -10.01 -11.89 15.46
N PRO A 9 -8.95 -12.69 15.26
CA PRO A 9 -8.01 -12.52 14.13
C PRO A 9 -8.68 -12.50 12.74
N GLU A 10 -9.91 -13.00 12.62
CA GLU A 10 -10.70 -12.99 11.39
C GLU A 10 -11.01 -11.58 10.88
N HIS A 11 -11.25 -10.59 11.76
CA HIS A 11 -11.58 -9.23 11.31
C HIS A 11 -10.43 -8.57 10.54
N VAL A 12 -9.17 -8.93 10.85
CA VAL A 12 -7.99 -8.39 10.17
C VAL A 12 -7.94 -8.89 8.73
N LEU A 13 -8.26 -10.17 8.49
CA LEU A 13 -8.31 -10.74 7.14
C LEU A 13 -9.43 -10.12 6.32
N PHE A 14 -10.62 -9.92 6.89
CA PHE A 14 -11.71 -9.22 6.20
C PHE A 14 -11.36 -7.77 5.87
N GLY A 15 -10.66 -7.08 6.78
CA GLY A 15 -10.08 -5.76 6.52
C GLY A 15 -9.15 -5.80 5.32
N MET A 16 -8.11 -6.65 5.36
CA MET A 16 -7.14 -6.82 4.26
C MET A 16 -7.82 -7.13 2.92
N LEU A 17 -8.84 -7.99 2.91
CA LEU A 17 -9.61 -8.30 1.70
C LEU A 17 -10.35 -7.08 1.17
N SER A 18 -11.07 -6.35 2.04
CA SER A 18 -11.86 -5.18 1.65
C SER A 18 -10.98 -4.06 1.09
N PHE A 19 -9.90 -3.73 1.79
CA PHE A 19 -8.92 -2.77 1.28
C PHE A 19 -8.19 -3.31 0.06
N GLY A 20 -7.88 -4.60 0.01
CA GLY A 20 -7.24 -5.26 -1.12
C GLY A 20 -8.04 -5.13 -2.41
N VAL A 21 -9.37 -5.27 -2.36
CA VAL A 21 -10.24 -5.03 -3.52
C VAL A 21 -10.09 -3.59 -4.03
N GLY A 22 -10.12 -2.59 -3.14
CA GLY A 22 -9.91 -1.19 -3.51
C GLY A 22 -8.56 -0.94 -4.19
N HIS A 23 -7.50 -1.50 -3.65
CA HIS A 23 -6.15 -1.39 -4.23
C HIS A 23 -6.00 -2.17 -5.55
N GLY A 24 -6.69 -3.29 -5.69
CA GLY A 24 -6.81 -4.00 -6.96
C GLY A 24 -7.46 -3.15 -8.05
N CYS A 25 -8.49 -2.38 -7.72
CA CYS A 25 -9.12 -1.43 -8.64
C CYS A 25 -8.14 -0.33 -9.07
N TYR A 26 -7.38 0.27 -8.13
CA TYR A 26 -6.35 1.26 -8.46
C TYR A 26 -5.24 0.66 -9.32
N LEU A 27 -4.74 -0.53 -8.98
CA LEU A 27 -3.69 -1.21 -9.73
C LEU A 27 -4.15 -1.51 -11.17
N ARG A 28 -5.40 -1.93 -11.36
CA ARG A 28 -5.99 -2.13 -12.69
C ARG A 28 -6.01 -0.83 -13.48
N ALA A 29 -6.40 0.28 -12.84
CA ALA A 29 -6.45 1.59 -13.48
C ALA A 29 -5.06 2.10 -13.87
N LEU A 30 -4.05 1.91 -13.01
CA LEU A 30 -2.65 2.21 -13.31
C LEU A 30 -2.11 1.31 -14.44
N GLY A 31 -2.47 0.03 -14.44
CA GLY A 31 -2.08 -0.91 -15.50
C GLY A 31 -2.58 -0.50 -16.88
N ALA A 32 -3.84 -0.05 -16.99
CA ALA A 32 -4.39 0.48 -18.24
C ALA A 32 -3.60 1.68 -18.76
N ARG A 33 -3.19 2.60 -17.87
CA ARG A 33 -2.38 3.79 -18.21
C ARG A 33 -0.96 3.42 -18.60
N ARG A 34 -0.38 2.42 -17.94
CA ARG A 34 0.94 1.88 -18.30
C ARG A 34 0.98 1.30 -19.71
N VAL A 35 -0.08 0.60 -20.13
CA VAL A 35 -0.19 0.08 -21.51
C VAL A 35 -0.26 1.23 -22.52
N ALA A 36 -0.94 2.33 -22.18
CA ALA A 36 -1.01 3.52 -23.03
C ALA A 36 0.30 4.34 -23.09
N ALA A 37 1.22 4.13 -22.15
CA ALA A 37 2.52 4.82 -22.08
C ALA A 37 3.68 3.82 -22.26
N PRO A 38 3.98 3.34 -23.48
CA PRO A 38 4.90 2.22 -23.70
C PRO A 38 6.35 2.50 -23.26
N ASP A 39 6.83 3.73 -23.42
CA ASP A 39 8.22 4.11 -23.15
C ASP A 39 8.46 4.55 -21.70
N ILE A 40 8.57 3.56 -20.80
CA ILE A 40 9.01 3.82 -19.41
C ILE A 40 10.54 3.84 -19.32
N PRO A 41 11.14 4.92 -18.76
CA PRO A 41 12.57 5.00 -18.48
C PRO A 41 13.08 3.84 -17.63
N ALA A 42 14.40 3.58 -17.67
CA ALA A 42 15.03 2.53 -16.85
C ALA A 42 14.71 2.67 -15.35
N ALA A 43 14.67 3.92 -14.84
CA ALA A 43 14.28 4.22 -13.47
C ALA A 43 12.85 3.75 -13.15
N GLY A 44 11.89 3.97 -14.05
CA GLY A 44 10.51 3.51 -13.87
C GLY A 44 10.37 1.99 -13.94
N ARG A 45 11.19 1.30 -14.75
CA ARG A 45 11.21 -0.18 -14.77
C ARG A 45 11.70 -0.78 -13.45
N ALA A 46 12.59 -0.09 -12.74
CA ALA A 46 13.09 -0.51 -11.43
C ALA A 46 12.12 -0.23 -10.27
N ALA A 47 11.12 0.64 -10.46
CA ALA A 47 10.22 1.07 -9.39
C ALA A 47 9.40 -0.09 -8.78
N LEU A 48 8.85 -0.97 -9.63
CA LEU A 48 8.08 -2.12 -9.18
C LEU A 48 8.90 -3.14 -8.38
N PRO A 49 10.04 -3.68 -8.88
CA PRO A 49 10.84 -4.62 -8.09
C PRO A 49 11.42 -3.97 -6.83
N LEU A 50 11.73 -2.66 -6.84
CA LEU A 50 12.15 -1.96 -5.64
C LEU A 50 11.02 -1.88 -4.60
N ALA A 51 9.79 -1.58 -5.02
CA ALA A 51 8.64 -1.55 -4.13
C ALA A 51 8.37 -2.93 -3.51
N TRP A 52 8.48 -4.01 -4.29
CA TRP A 52 8.38 -5.38 -3.77
C TRP A 52 9.49 -5.72 -2.79
N LEU A 53 10.72 -5.28 -3.06
CA LEU A 53 11.83 -5.46 -2.13
C LEU A 53 11.56 -4.74 -0.80
N VAL A 54 11.05 -3.50 -0.86
CA VAL A 54 10.65 -2.75 0.34
C VAL A 54 9.54 -3.48 1.11
N ALA A 55 8.50 -3.97 0.44
CA ALA A 55 7.45 -4.75 1.09
C ALA A 55 7.96 -6.06 1.70
N LEU A 56 8.85 -6.77 1.00
CA LEU A 56 9.43 -8.01 1.50
C LEU A 56 10.31 -7.77 2.73
N VAL A 57 11.19 -6.76 2.67
CA VAL A 57 12.06 -6.38 3.79
C VAL A 57 11.22 -5.88 4.97
N GLY A 58 10.22 -5.05 4.72
CA GLY A 58 9.26 -4.58 5.73
C GLY A 58 8.50 -5.75 6.35
N TRP A 59 8.04 -6.70 5.55
CA TRP A 59 7.36 -7.89 6.04
C TRP A 59 8.29 -8.75 6.91
N LEU A 60 9.48 -9.08 6.44
CA LEU A 60 10.47 -9.86 7.19
C LEU A 60 10.86 -9.18 8.51
N GLY A 61 11.07 -7.86 8.47
CA GLY A 61 11.62 -7.07 9.56
C GLY A 61 10.61 -6.58 10.58
N LEU A 62 9.33 -6.40 10.19
CA LEU A 62 8.30 -5.73 11.02
C LEU A 62 7.01 -6.54 11.18
N VAL A 63 6.71 -7.49 10.29
CA VAL A 63 5.38 -8.13 10.24
C VAL A 63 5.45 -9.62 10.57
N ARG A 64 6.38 -10.35 9.97
CA ARG A 64 6.53 -11.80 10.11
C ARG A 64 6.68 -12.16 11.58
N ASN A 65 5.75 -12.96 12.08
CA ASN A 65 5.79 -13.49 13.43
C ASN A 65 5.44 -14.99 13.42
N PRO A 66 6.39 -15.89 13.70
CA PRO A 66 6.10 -17.33 13.76
C PRO A 66 5.02 -17.73 14.79
N ALA A 67 4.72 -16.87 15.78
CA ALA A 67 3.71 -17.12 16.80
C ALA A 67 2.27 -16.85 16.36
N ILE A 68 2.04 -16.20 15.20
CA ILE A 68 0.69 -16.00 14.65
C ILE A 68 0.37 -17.02 13.55
N GLY A 69 -0.92 -17.25 13.28
CA GLY A 69 -1.37 -18.20 12.28
C GLY A 69 -0.76 -17.95 10.89
N ALA A 70 -0.43 -19.02 10.17
CA ALA A 70 0.18 -18.95 8.84
C ALA A 70 -0.66 -18.13 7.84
N ALA A 71 -1.99 -18.24 7.93
CA ALA A 71 -2.92 -17.47 7.10
C ALA A 71 -2.72 -15.95 7.27
N LEU A 72 -2.55 -15.46 8.50
CA LEU A 72 -2.29 -14.04 8.75
C LEU A 72 -0.90 -13.62 8.29
N ASN A 73 0.13 -14.44 8.55
CA ASN A 73 1.50 -14.16 8.12
C ASN A 73 1.60 -13.99 6.61
N TYR A 74 1.12 -14.99 5.85
CA TYR A 74 1.20 -14.99 4.40
C TYR A 74 0.14 -14.10 3.75
N GLY A 75 -1.03 -13.94 4.38
CA GLY A 75 -2.03 -12.97 3.97
C GLY A 75 -1.50 -11.54 4.02
N ALA A 76 -0.77 -11.19 5.10
CA ALA A 76 -0.11 -9.89 5.21
C ALA A 76 1.00 -9.70 4.17
N LEU A 77 1.76 -10.75 3.82
CA LEU A 77 2.75 -10.67 2.74
C LEU A 77 2.09 -10.44 1.38
N ALA A 78 1.07 -11.23 1.05
CA ALA A 78 0.32 -11.08 -0.19
C ALA A 78 -0.30 -9.69 -0.31
N TYR A 79 -0.86 -9.20 0.79
CA TYR A 79 -1.42 -7.86 0.86
C TYR A 79 -0.36 -6.75 0.73
N ALA A 80 0.78 -6.86 1.43
CA ALA A 80 1.88 -5.91 1.29
C ALA A 80 2.44 -5.87 -0.14
N LEU A 81 2.53 -7.01 -0.83
CA LEU A 81 2.93 -7.08 -2.23
C LEU A 81 1.91 -6.44 -3.17
N LEU A 82 0.60 -6.56 -2.89
CA LEU A 82 -0.44 -5.85 -3.63
C LEU A 82 -0.29 -4.33 -3.49
N LEU A 83 -0.13 -3.83 -2.26
CA LEU A 83 0.08 -2.42 -1.98
C LEU A 83 1.36 -1.89 -2.65
N ALA A 84 2.46 -2.62 -2.53
CA ALA A 84 3.71 -2.30 -3.20
C ALA A 84 3.61 -2.33 -4.73
N SER A 85 2.78 -3.21 -5.29
CA SER A 85 2.53 -3.23 -6.74
C SER A 85 1.84 -1.95 -7.19
N MET A 86 0.87 -1.46 -6.43
CA MET A 86 0.20 -0.19 -6.70
C MET A 86 1.17 1.00 -6.58
N ALA A 87 1.91 1.09 -5.47
CA ALA A 87 2.89 2.15 -5.26
C ALA A 87 4.00 2.15 -6.34
N GLY A 88 4.53 0.97 -6.67
CA GLY A 88 5.54 0.79 -7.71
C GLY A 88 5.03 1.10 -9.12
N ALA A 89 3.79 0.74 -9.45
CA ALA A 89 3.17 1.08 -10.73
C ALA A 89 2.95 2.59 -10.87
N ALA A 90 2.46 3.26 -9.82
CA ALA A 90 2.32 4.71 -9.78
C ALA A 90 3.68 5.41 -9.88
N ALA A 91 4.70 4.92 -9.17
CA ALA A 91 6.06 5.44 -9.24
C ALA A 91 6.68 5.26 -10.64
N ALA A 92 6.44 4.12 -11.29
CA ALA A 92 6.86 3.90 -12.67
C ALA A 92 6.25 4.94 -13.61
N LEU A 93 4.92 5.15 -13.54
CA LEU A 93 4.23 6.17 -14.32
C LEU A 93 4.72 7.59 -14.00
N ALA A 94 5.02 7.88 -12.73
CA ALA A 94 5.55 9.18 -12.30
C ALA A 94 6.89 9.53 -12.95
N THR A 95 7.67 8.55 -13.41
CA THR A 95 8.92 8.80 -14.16
C THR A 95 8.67 9.29 -15.58
N THR A 96 7.49 9.05 -16.14
CA THR A 96 7.08 9.52 -17.47
C THR A 96 6.17 10.73 -17.38
N ASP A 97 5.31 10.81 -16.36
CA ASP A 97 4.33 11.87 -16.18
C ASP A 97 4.15 12.24 -14.70
N ARG A 98 4.51 13.48 -14.36
CA ARG A 98 4.52 14.00 -12.99
C ARG A 98 3.13 14.01 -12.33
N ARG A 99 2.04 13.91 -13.08
CA ARG A 99 0.68 13.80 -12.52
C ARG A 99 0.53 12.59 -11.59
N TYR A 100 1.28 11.53 -11.85
CA TYR A 100 1.28 10.32 -11.00
C TYR A 100 2.18 10.42 -9.76
N THR A 101 2.93 11.52 -9.56
CA THR A 101 3.78 11.68 -8.38
C THR A 101 2.95 11.66 -7.09
N GLY A 102 1.76 12.28 -7.09
CA GLY A 102 0.82 12.20 -5.98
C GLY A 102 0.47 10.75 -5.65
N ALA A 103 0.02 9.97 -6.63
CA ALA A 103 -0.32 8.56 -6.44
C ALA A 103 0.87 7.69 -5.98
N ALA A 104 2.09 7.98 -6.45
CA ALA A 104 3.30 7.28 -6.04
C ALA A 104 3.63 7.53 -4.55
N VAL A 105 3.61 8.79 -4.13
CA VAL A 105 3.80 9.18 -2.72
C VAL A 105 2.67 8.61 -1.86
N GLY A 106 1.43 8.70 -2.35
CA GLY A 106 0.26 8.19 -1.65
C GLY A 106 0.33 6.68 -1.42
N GLY A 107 0.73 5.90 -2.43
CA GLY A 107 0.95 4.46 -2.28
C GLY A 107 2.09 4.12 -1.32
N GLY A 108 3.16 4.90 -1.30
CA GLY A 108 4.24 4.75 -0.32
C GLY A 108 3.78 5.01 1.12
N LEU A 109 3.02 6.09 1.34
CA LEU A 109 2.44 6.41 2.65
C LEU A 109 1.45 5.35 3.11
N PHE A 110 0.63 4.82 2.21
CA PHE A 110 -0.32 3.76 2.52
C PHE A 110 0.40 2.47 2.92
N LEU A 111 1.43 2.06 2.16
CA LEU A 111 2.25 0.90 2.53
C LEU A 111 2.92 1.08 3.89
N LEU A 112 3.41 2.29 4.20
CA LEU A 112 4.00 2.60 5.50
C LEU A 112 2.98 2.50 6.64
N SER A 113 1.78 3.08 6.46
CA SER A 113 0.65 2.96 7.40
C SER A 113 0.41 1.51 7.77
N ASP A 114 0.29 0.65 6.76
CA ASP A 114 -0.07 -0.75 6.95
C ASP A 114 1.06 -1.58 7.54
N LEU A 115 2.33 -1.26 7.23
CA LEU A 115 3.46 -1.88 7.90
C LEU A 115 3.49 -1.55 9.39
N ILE A 116 3.22 -0.29 9.77
CA ILE A 116 3.14 0.12 11.18
C ILE A 116 1.97 -0.56 11.87
N LEU A 117 0.79 -0.59 11.23
CA LEU A 117 -0.40 -1.25 11.75
C LEU A 117 -0.16 -2.75 11.95
N ALA A 118 0.44 -3.43 10.97
CA ALA A 118 0.75 -4.84 11.05
C ALA A 118 1.81 -5.14 12.12
N ALA A 119 2.82 -4.28 12.28
CA ALA A 119 3.79 -4.41 13.37
C ALA A 119 3.12 -4.28 14.76
N ARG A 120 2.17 -3.36 14.91
CA ARG A 120 1.36 -3.21 16.12
C ARG A 120 0.51 -4.45 16.38
N LEU A 121 -0.19 -4.97 15.38
CA LEU A 121 -1.11 -6.10 15.52
C LEU A 121 -0.39 -7.43 15.75
N PHE A 122 0.70 -7.69 15.01
CA PHE A 122 1.32 -9.01 14.98
C PHE A 122 2.57 -9.11 15.85
N ARG A 123 3.22 -7.99 16.17
CA ARG A 123 4.43 -7.97 17.01
C ARG A 123 4.28 -7.12 18.25
N GLN A 124 3.09 -6.61 18.53
CA GLN A 124 2.80 -5.75 19.69
C GLN A 124 3.73 -4.53 19.75
N ALA A 125 4.16 -4.04 18.58
CA ALA A 125 4.96 -2.83 18.51
C ALA A 125 4.17 -1.64 19.08
N HIS A 126 4.83 -0.79 19.85
CA HIS A 126 4.21 0.34 20.50
C HIS A 126 5.16 1.54 20.52
N PHE A 127 4.59 2.72 20.34
CA PHE A 127 5.20 4.01 20.65
C PHE A 127 4.06 5.04 20.84
N THR A 128 4.38 6.17 21.48
CA THR A 128 3.42 7.26 21.69
C THR A 128 2.82 7.70 20.37
N GLN A 129 1.49 7.74 20.26
CA GLN A 129 0.76 8.15 19.03
C GLN A 129 0.87 7.19 17.83
N ILE A 130 1.25 5.92 18.02
CA ILE A 130 1.28 4.93 16.92
C ILE A 130 -0.03 4.87 16.12
N GLY A 131 -1.18 5.04 16.79
CA GLY A 131 -2.48 5.11 16.14
C GLY A 131 -2.62 6.33 15.24
N ASP A 132 -2.21 7.51 15.71
CA ASP A 132 -2.33 8.75 14.95
C ASP A 132 -1.41 8.74 13.73
N VAL A 133 -0.20 8.19 13.86
CA VAL A 133 0.72 8.03 12.72
C VAL A 133 0.14 7.11 11.65
N VAL A 134 -0.45 5.97 12.04
CA VAL A 134 -1.16 5.08 11.11
C VAL A 134 -2.28 5.84 10.40
N TRP A 135 -3.14 6.54 11.14
CA TRP A 135 -4.26 7.27 10.54
C TRP A 135 -3.82 8.41 9.62
N LEU A 136 -2.82 9.20 10.00
CA LEU A 136 -2.33 10.32 9.20
C LEU A 136 -1.71 9.84 7.89
N THR A 137 -0.88 8.80 7.95
CA THR A 137 -0.26 8.21 6.76
C THR A 137 -1.29 7.51 5.87
N TYR A 138 -2.29 6.85 6.46
CA TYR A 138 -3.44 6.27 5.74
C TYR A 138 -4.27 7.32 5.00
N ILE A 139 -4.75 8.37 5.69
CA ILE A 139 -5.63 9.40 5.11
C ILE A 139 -4.89 10.16 4.02
N ALA A 140 -3.68 10.63 4.31
CA ALA A 140 -2.87 11.34 3.33
C ALA A 140 -2.55 10.45 2.13
N GLY A 141 -2.22 9.17 2.39
CA GLY A 141 -1.97 8.17 1.36
C GLY A 141 -3.15 8.02 0.41
N GLN A 142 -4.34 7.77 0.95
CA GLN A 142 -5.57 7.60 0.16
C GLN A 142 -5.96 8.86 -0.61
N ALA A 143 -5.88 10.03 0.01
CA ALA A 143 -6.19 11.29 -0.66
C ALA A 143 -5.29 11.51 -1.89
N LEU A 144 -3.98 11.25 -1.75
CA LEU A 144 -3.02 11.40 -2.84
C LEU A 144 -3.18 10.37 -3.96
N ILE A 145 -3.55 9.12 -3.62
CA ILE A 145 -3.86 8.08 -4.61
C ILE A 145 -5.06 8.50 -5.45
N VAL A 146 -6.15 8.92 -4.79
CA VAL A 146 -7.38 9.34 -5.46
C VAL A 146 -7.15 10.57 -6.33
N ASP A 147 -6.50 11.61 -5.79
CA ASP A 147 -6.20 12.82 -6.54
C ASP A 147 -5.37 12.52 -7.79
N GLY A 148 -4.24 11.82 -7.64
CA GLY A 148 -3.34 11.50 -8.75
C GLY A 148 -3.99 10.66 -9.86
N LEU A 149 -4.99 9.83 -9.53
CA LEU A 149 -5.74 9.03 -10.51
C LEU A 149 -6.89 9.80 -11.17
N ASN A 150 -7.33 10.91 -10.58
CA ASN A 150 -8.42 11.75 -11.07
C ASN A 150 -7.95 12.89 -11.99
N GLN A 151 -6.66 13.21 -12.04
CA GLN A 151 -6.11 14.30 -12.89
C GLN A 151 -6.27 14.07 -14.41
N GLU A 152 -6.82 12.93 -14.85
CA GLU A 152 -7.22 12.68 -16.24
C GLU A 152 -8.59 13.23 -16.62
N ALA A 153 -9.46 13.53 -15.64
CA ALA A 153 -10.86 13.87 -15.90
C ALA A 153 -11.09 15.33 -16.32
N GLN A 154 -10.06 16.17 -16.36
CA GLN A 154 -10.20 17.58 -16.75
C GLN A 154 -9.51 17.84 -18.08
N PRO A 155 -10.26 18.03 -19.18
CA PRO A 155 -9.70 18.61 -20.39
C PRO A 155 -9.31 20.07 -20.10
N VAL A 156 -8.11 20.46 -20.53
CA VAL A 156 -7.71 21.87 -20.69
C VAL A 156 -8.45 22.46 -21.89
#